data_AF-A0A8T7AAI0-F1
#
_entry.id   AF-A0A8T7AAI0-F1
#
_cell.length_a   1.000
_cell.length_b   1.000
_cell.length_c   1.000
_cell.angle_alpha   90.00
_cell.angle_beta   90.00
_cell.angle_gamma   90.00
#
_symmetry.space_group_name_H-M   'P 1'
#
loop_
_entity.id
_entity.type
_entity.pdbx_description
1 polymer ?
#
loop_
_entity_poly.entity_id
_entity_poly.type
_entity_poly.pdbx_seq_one_letter_code
_entity_poly.pdbx_strand_id
1 'polypeptide(L)'
;MTDHSTNHTYGGIQHEDVDPTETHEWLESIDSIVKVHGTERAHFLLEHMVDHVRRSGGYLPFSQNTAYLNTIPVGQQPNYPGERHLEKRIEAYLRWNAMAMVVHANRKNTEYGGHIASYASSAILYEVGFNHFWKAPQEGHPGDMIFVQGHSSPGVYARAYLEGRISETQLRNFRQEVTVFGNEEPGLSSYPHPWLMPDFWQFPTVSMGLGPMMGIYQARFQRYMENRGLTPKSDRKVWCFLGDGEMDEPESMGAITLPVREGLDNLVFVINCNLQRLDGPVRGNGKIIQELESSFRGAGWNVIKVIWGSRWDPLLAKDNQGLLRKRMEECVDGEYQNFKANDGEYARREFFGKYPELQAMVASMSAEEIQRLNRGGHDALKVYAAYAEAMQNNGRPTLILAKTVKGYGMGAAGQAQNTTHQQKKLSKDDLVAFRDRFNIPVSDAQIDDLPFVKPE
;
A
#
# COMPACT_ATOMS: atom_id res chain seq x y z
N MET A 1 -37.65 -15.70 24.80
CA MET A 1 -37.93 -14.46 24.06
C MET A 1 -36.84 -13.49 24.44
N THR A 2 -35.75 -13.51 23.70
CA THR A 2 -34.63 -12.57 23.83
C THR A 2 -34.66 -11.73 22.58
N ASP A 3 -34.92 -10.45 22.79
CA ASP A 3 -34.94 -9.39 21.78
C ASP A 3 -33.51 -9.21 21.24
N HIS A 4 -33.36 -9.34 19.93
CA HIS A 4 -32.11 -9.13 19.21
C HIS A 4 -32.29 -7.93 18.28
N SER A 5 -32.41 -6.74 18.84
CA SER A 5 -32.32 -5.50 18.05
C SER A 5 -30.86 -5.29 17.61
N THR A 6 -30.59 -5.58 16.34
CA THR A 6 -29.32 -5.27 15.69
C THR A 6 -29.24 -3.79 15.40
N ASN A 7 -28.65 -3.03 16.33
CA ASN A 7 -28.37 -1.62 16.13
C ASN A 7 -27.30 -1.42 15.04
N HIS A 8 -27.70 -0.79 13.92
CA HIS A 8 -26.80 -0.36 12.85
C HIS A 8 -26.64 1.16 12.89
N THR A 9 -25.39 1.63 12.96
CA THR A 9 -25.05 3.05 12.83
C THR A 9 -24.70 3.37 11.39
N TYR A 10 -25.56 4.14 10.71
CA TYR A 10 -25.25 4.80 9.44
C TYR A 10 -25.34 6.31 9.64
N GLY A 11 -24.26 7.05 9.37
CA GLY A 11 -24.28 8.52 9.33
C GLY A 11 -24.52 9.25 10.66
N GLY A 12 -24.30 8.61 11.82
CA GLY A 12 -24.47 9.24 13.13
C GLY A 12 -25.91 9.27 13.67
N ILE A 13 -26.85 8.62 12.99
CA ILE A 13 -28.22 8.39 13.47
C ILE A 13 -28.35 6.90 13.81
N GLN A 14 -28.77 6.60 15.04
CA GLN A 14 -29.09 5.23 15.46
C GLN A 14 -30.44 4.87 14.86
N HIS A 15 -30.44 3.96 13.88
CA HIS A 15 -31.67 3.35 13.39
C HIS A 15 -31.83 2.01 14.11
N GLU A 16 -32.87 1.93 14.94
CA GLU A 16 -33.35 0.66 15.48
C GLU A 16 -34.10 -0.06 14.35
N ASP A 17 -33.71 -1.30 14.06
CA ASP A 17 -34.37 -2.12 13.03
C ASP A 17 -35.75 -2.51 13.54
N VAL A 18 -36.78 -1.82 13.02
CA VAL A 18 -38.17 -1.97 13.45
C VAL A 18 -38.81 -3.27 12.97
N ASP A 19 -38.26 -3.91 11.93
CA ASP A 19 -38.68 -5.22 11.43
C ASP A 19 -37.49 -6.00 10.87
N PRO A 20 -36.78 -6.75 11.74
CA PRO A 20 -35.64 -7.56 11.32
C PRO A 20 -36.00 -8.68 10.32
N THR A 21 -37.26 -9.10 10.27
CA THR A 21 -37.71 -10.14 9.33
C THR A 21 -37.80 -9.55 7.93
N GLU A 22 -38.45 -8.39 7.77
CA GLU A 22 -38.47 -7.66 6.51
C GLU A 22 -37.03 -7.36 6.03
N THR A 23 -36.17 -6.84 6.91
CA THR A 23 -34.76 -6.57 6.57
C THR A 23 -34.05 -7.82 6.04
N HIS A 24 -34.29 -8.99 6.65
CA HIS A 24 -33.70 -10.25 6.19
C HIS A 24 -34.21 -10.66 4.81
N GLU A 25 -35.52 -10.55 4.55
CA GLU A 25 -36.12 -10.88 3.26
C GLU A 25 -35.54 -10.01 2.11
N TRP A 26 -35.30 -8.72 2.37
CA TRP A 26 -34.64 -7.84 1.41
C TRP A 26 -33.19 -8.25 1.13
N LEU A 27 -32.43 -8.62 2.16
CA LEU A 27 -31.05 -9.11 2.00
C LEU A 27 -31.01 -10.42 1.22
N GLU A 28 -31.87 -11.39 1.55
CA GLU A 28 -31.98 -12.66 0.82
C GLU A 28 -32.37 -12.46 -0.64
N SER A 29 -33.24 -11.49 -0.93
CA SER A 29 -33.64 -11.14 -2.30
C SER A 29 -32.44 -10.66 -3.12
N ILE A 30 -31.59 -9.80 -2.55
CA ILE A 30 -30.36 -9.34 -3.21
C ILE A 30 -29.37 -10.48 -3.39
N ASP A 31 -29.17 -11.33 -2.37
CA ASP A 31 -28.29 -12.49 -2.47
C ASP A 31 -28.73 -13.46 -3.58
N SER A 32 -30.03 -13.66 -3.73
CA SER A 32 -30.61 -14.45 -4.83
C SER A 32 -30.30 -13.84 -6.20
N ILE A 33 -30.47 -12.52 -6.35
CA ILE A 33 -30.12 -11.80 -7.58
C ILE A 33 -28.63 -11.93 -7.89
N VAL A 34 -27.75 -11.78 -6.91
CA VAL A 34 -26.30 -11.93 -7.10
C VAL A 34 -25.96 -13.35 -7.56
N LYS A 35 -26.58 -14.37 -6.97
CA LYS A 35 -26.37 -15.78 -7.34
C LYS A 35 -26.86 -16.11 -8.76
N VAL A 36 -28.02 -15.59 -9.17
CA VAL A 36 -28.66 -15.96 -10.44
C VAL A 36 -28.23 -15.05 -11.60
N HIS A 37 -28.11 -13.75 -11.36
CA HIS A 37 -27.91 -12.72 -12.39
C HIS A 37 -26.60 -11.93 -12.24
N GLY A 38 -25.81 -12.19 -11.20
CA GLY A 38 -24.51 -11.55 -10.98
C GLY A 38 -24.59 -10.18 -10.31
N THR A 39 -23.42 -9.63 -9.99
CA THR A 39 -23.26 -8.40 -9.21
C THR A 39 -23.68 -7.14 -9.96
N GLU A 40 -23.54 -7.11 -11.30
CA GLU A 40 -23.96 -5.97 -12.11
C GLU A 40 -25.48 -5.74 -12.03
N ARG A 41 -26.27 -6.82 -12.06
CA ARG A 41 -27.74 -6.73 -11.95
C ARG A 41 -28.17 -6.27 -10.55
N ALA A 42 -27.51 -6.78 -9.51
CA ALA A 42 -27.77 -6.34 -8.14
C ALA A 42 -27.46 -4.83 -7.98
N HIS A 43 -26.35 -4.37 -8.54
CA HIS A 43 -25.98 -2.95 -8.53
C HIS A 43 -27.04 -2.09 -9.22
N PHE A 44 -27.46 -2.48 -10.43
CA PHE A 44 -28.52 -1.78 -11.17
C PHE A 44 -29.82 -1.61 -10.37
N LEU A 45 -30.25 -2.66 -9.66
CA LEU A 45 -31.49 -2.63 -8.86
C LEU A 45 -31.34 -1.72 -7.63
N LEU A 46 -30.21 -1.81 -6.93
CA LEU A 46 -29.92 -0.95 -5.78
C LEU A 46 -29.90 0.54 -6.19
N GLU A 47 -29.32 0.89 -7.34
CA GLU A 47 -29.35 2.27 -7.84
C GLU A 47 -30.79 2.77 -8.07
N HIS A 48 -31.66 1.93 -8.66
CA HIS A 48 -33.06 2.29 -8.90
C HIS A 48 -33.85 2.41 -7.59
N MET A 49 -33.59 1.57 -6.60
CA MET A 49 -34.21 1.67 -5.28
C MET A 49 -33.78 2.96 -4.56
N VAL A 50 -32.49 3.28 -4.59
CA VAL A 50 -31.96 4.53 -4.01
C VAL A 50 -32.56 5.76 -4.68
N ASP A 51 -32.64 5.77 -6.02
CA ASP A 51 -33.28 6.87 -6.76
C ASP A 51 -34.77 6.99 -6.43
N HIS A 52 -35.48 5.86 -6.34
CA HIS A 52 -36.89 5.83 -5.93
C HIS A 52 -37.09 6.43 -4.53
N VAL A 53 -36.30 6.00 -3.54
CA VAL A 53 -36.38 6.51 -2.16
C VAL A 53 -36.07 8.01 -2.11
N ARG A 54 -35.06 8.47 -2.85
CA ARG A 54 -34.72 9.91 -2.94
C ARG A 54 -35.86 10.74 -3.53
N ARG A 55 -36.47 10.28 -4.63
CA ARG A 55 -37.63 10.96 -5.25
C ARG A 55 -38.85 10.99 -4.34
N SER A 56 -38.99 9.98 -3.49
CA SER A 56 -40.05 9.88 -2.47
C SER A 56 -39.76 10.70 -1.20
N GLY A 57 -38.69 11.51 -1.17
CA GLY A 57 -38.35 12.40 -0.05
C GLY A 57 -37.57 11.73 1.08
N GLY A 58 -37.15 10.47 0.91
CA GLY A 58 -36.31 9.77 1.87
C GLY A 58 -34.87 10.29 1.84
N TYR A 59 -34.35 10.67 3.01
CA TYR A 59 -32.93 11.00 3.18
C TYR A 59 -32.13 9.70 3.29
N LEU A 60 -31.41 9.35 2.24
CA LEU A 60 -30.40 8.28 2.29
C LEU A 60 -29.04 8.90 2.60
N PRO A 61 -28.41 8.62 3.75
CA PRO A 61 -27.04 9.04 3.98
C PRO A 61 -26.16 8.38 2.92
N PHE A 62 -25.64 9.19 2.00
CA PHE A 62 -24.71 8.73 0.98
C PHE A 62 -23.37 8.40 1.63
N SER A 63 -23.09 7.12 1.86
CA SER A 63 -21.74 6.68 2.21
C SER A 63 -20.93 6.53 0.93
N GLN A 64 -19.92 7.38 0.74
CA GLN A 64 -18.94 7.20 -0.34
C GLN A 64 -18.00 6.03 -0.07
N ASN A 65 -17.97 5.53 1.17
CA ASN A 65 -17.05 4.51 1.63
C ASN A 65 -17.68 3.14 1.43
N THR A 66 -16.88 2.19 0.95
CA THR A 66 -17.20 0.77 1.04
C THR A 66 -16.64 0.20 2.35
N ALA A 67 -17.08 -1.01 2.73
CA ALA A 67 -16.58 -1.70 3.93
C ALA A 67 -15.04 -1.72 3.98
N TYR A 68 -14.46 -1.67 5.17
CA TYR A 68 -13.02 -1.65 5.41
C TYR A 68 -12.33 -3.02 5.15
N LEU A 69 -12.49 -3.50 3.91
CA LEU A 69 -12.05 -4.78 3.35
C LEU A 69 -11.30 -4.55 2.03
N ASN A 70 -10.73 -5.63 1.49
CA ASN A 70 -10.17 -5.62 0.15
C ASN A 70 -11.28 -5.39 -0.88
N THR A 71 -11.02 -4.56 -1.89
CA THR A 71 -11.97 -4.36 -3.01
C THR A 71 -12.14 -5.64 -3.82
N ILE A 72 -11.07 -6.39 -4.05
CA ILE A 72 -11.09 -7.65 -4.81
C ILE A 72 -11.23 -8.83 -3.83
N PRO A 73 -12.38 -9.53 -3.84
CA PRO A 73 -12.58 -10.70 -2.98
C PRO A 73 -11.76 -11.91 -3.47
N VAL A 74 -11.51 -12.87 -2.58
CA VAL A 74 -10.71 -14.09 -2.89
C VAL A 74 -11.21 -14.83 -4.13
N GLY A 75 -12.53 -14.96 -4.29
CA GLY A 75 -13.13 -15.64 -5.45
C GLY A 75 -12.92 -14.93 -6.80
N GLN A 76 -12.51 -13.66 -6.80
CA GLN A 76 -12.18 -12.89 -8.00
C GLN A 76 -10.67 -12.61 -8.11
N GLN A 77 -9.87 -13.10 -7.16
CA GLN A 77 -8.44 -12.88 -7.16
C GLN A 77 -7.78 -13.74 -8.27
N PRO A 78 -7.00 -13.14 -9.18
CA PRO A 78 -6.28 -13.92 -10.18
C PRO A 78 -5.20 -14.79 -9.54
N ASN A 79 -4.80 -15.84 -10.26
CA ASN A 79 -3.64 -16.64 -9.89
C ASN A 79 -2.37 -15.77 -9.96
N TYR A 80 -1.51 -15.91 -8.96
CA TYR A 80 -0.22 -15.23 -8.96
C TYR A 80 0.74 -15.91 -9.95
N PRO A 81 1.36 -15.18 -10.88
CA PRO A 81 2.13 -15.77 -11.97
C PRO A 81 3.56 -16.15 -11.58
N GLY A 82 4.11 -15.57 -10.51
CA GLY A 82 5.51 -15.70 -10.13
C GLY A 82 5.81 -16.79 -9.10
N GLU A 83 7.09 -17.10 -8.94
CA GLU A 83 7.58 -18.05 -7.95
C GLU A 83 7.84 -17.37 -6.60
N ARG A 84 6.87 -17.44 -5.69
CA ARG A 84 6.92 -16.71 -4.41
C ARG A 84 8.10 -17.09 -3.51
N HIS A 85 8.68 -18.28 -3.63
CA HIS A 85 9.87 -18.65 -2.87
C HIS A 85 11.10 -17.84 -3.32
N LEU A 86 11.34 -17.78 -4.63
CA LEU A 86 12.45 -17.02 -5.22
C LEU A 86 12.26 -15.52 -4.99
N GLU A 87 11.06 -15.00 -5.22
CA GLU A 87 10.77 -13.58 -5.04
C GLU A 87 10.97 -13.13 -3.59
N LYS A 88 10.56 -13.94 -2.60
CA LYS A 88 10.83 -13.65 -1.19
C LYS A 88 12.32 -13.61 -0.87
N ARG A 89 13.14 -14.47 -1.49
CA ARG A 89 14.60 -14.48 -1.29
C ARG A 89 15.24 -13.22 -1.86
N ILE A 90 14.79 -12.78 -3.04
CA ILE A 90 15.20 -11.52 -3.66
C ILE A 90 14.77 -10.34 -2.78
N GLU A 91 13.49 -10.26 -2.40
CA GLU A 91 12.93 -9.24 -1.51
C GLU A 91 13.74 -9.12 -0.20
N ALA A 92 14.18 -10.23 0.37
CA ALA A 92 15.02 -10.25 1.56
C ALA A 92 16.41 -9.64 1.32
N TYR A 93 17.07 -9.94 0.21
CA TYR A 93 18.35 -9.31 -0.17
C TYR A 93 18.21 -7.81 -0.44
N LEU A 94 17.12 -7.41 -1.09
CA LEU A 94 16.83 -5.99 -1.34
C LEU A 94 16.66 -5.22 -0.03
N ARG A 95 15.90 -5.77 0.91
CA ARG A 95 15.70 -5.20 2.25
C ARG A 95 17.01 -5.08 3.02
N TRP A 96 17.84 -6.12 2.99
CA TRP A 96 19.17 -6.11 3.61
C TRP A 96 20.07 -5.04 3.01
N ASN A 97 20.24 -5.04 1.69
CA ASN A 97 21.13 -4.10 1.01
C ASN A 97 20.67 -2.64 1.16
N ALA A 98 19.36 -2.38 1.10
CA ALA A 98 18.80 -1.05 1.33
C ALA A 98 19.07 -0.57 2.77
N MET A 99 18.87 -1.44 3.77
CA MET A 99 19.19 -1.15 5.17
C MET A 99 20.69 -0.91 5.34
N ALA A 100 21.53 -1.81 4.81
CA ALA A 100 22.97 -1.76 4.97
C ALA A 100 23.59 -0.50 4.37
N MET A 101 23.10 -0.08 3.20
CA MET A 101 23.52 1.16 2.56
C MET A 101 23.27 2.39 3.45
N VAL A 102 22.10 2.49 4.08
CA VAL A 102 21.78 3.60 4.99
C VAL A 102 22.63 3.53 6.25
N VAL A 103 22.83 2.34 6.83
CA VAL A 103 23.68 2.17 8.02
C VAL A 103 25.14 2.52 7.71
N HIS A 104 25.69 2.11 6.57
CA HIS A 104 27.05 2.50 6.13
C HIS A 104 27.22 4.01 6.04
N ALA A 105 26.26 4.72 5.43
CA ALA A 105 26.30 6.18 5.36
C ALA A 105 26.30 6.81 6.78
N ASN A 106 25.42 6.34 7.67
CA ASN A 106 25.29 6.90 9.02
C ASN A 106 26.44 6.52 9.97
N ARG A 107 27.19 5.45 9.68
CA ARG A 107 28.46 5.14 10.38
C ARG A 107 29.57 6.12 10.05
N LYS A 108 29.60 6.65 8.81
CA LYS A 108 30.52 7.73 8.43
C LYS A 108 30.09 9.06 9.06
N ASN A 109 28.83 9.45 8.87
CA ASN A 109 28.27 10.65 9.49
C ASN A 109 26.74 10.55 9.60
N THR A 110 26.19 10.83 10.78
CA THR A 110 24.74 10.80 11.04
C THR A 110 23.96 11.88 10.30
N GLU A 111 24.62 12.96 9.90
CA GLU A 111 24.01 14.05 9.14
C GLU A 111 23.70 13.67 7.69
N TYR A 112 24.32 12.60 7.17
CA TYR A 112 23.95 12.07 5.85
C TYR A 112 22.51 11.58 5.84
N GLY A 113 22.03 10.98 6.93
CA GLY A 113 20.66 10.49 7.04
C GLY A 113 20.33 9.35 6.07
N GLY A 114 19.08 9.30 5.60
CA GLY A 114 18.54 8.18 4.81
C GLY A 114 17.42 7.47 5.54
N HIS A 115 16.51 6.84 4.79
CA HIS A 115 15.29 6.23 5.33
C HIS A 115 15.28 4.72 5.05
N ILE A 116 15.28 3.92 6.10
CA ILE A 116 15.15 2.46 5.99
C ILE A 116 13.66 2.07 5.92
N ALA A 117 12.85 2.72 6.76
CA ALA A 117 11.49 2.31 7.04
C ALA A 117 10.49 2.54 5.91
N SER A 118 10.71 3.56 5.07
CA SER A 118 9.83 3.89 3.96
C SER A 118 9.82 2.76 2.93
N TYR A 119 11.00 2.40 2.38
CA TYR A 119 11.09 1.26 1.46
C TYR A 119 10.70 -0.05 2.14
N ALA A 120 11.05 -0.25 3.42
CA ALA A 120 10.62 -1.46 4.14
C ALA A 120 9.09 -1.64 4.12
N SER A 121 8.32 -0.55 4.21
CA SER A 121 6.86 -0.60 4.15
C SER A 121 6.29 -0.87 2.75
N SER A 122 6.96 -0.39 1.70
CA SER A 122 6.47 -0.42 0.31
C SER A 122 7.17 -1.45 -0.58
N ALA A 123 8.17 -2.18 -0.09
CA ALA A 123 8.96 -3.09 -0.91
C ALA A 123 8.12 -4.11 -1.70
N ILE A 124 7.06 -4.70 -1.12
CA ILE A 124 6.17 -5.61 -1.88
C ILE A 124 5.45 -4.88 -3.02
N LEU A 125 5.06 -3.61 -2.82
CA LEU A 125 4.42 -2.80 -3.85
C LEU A 125 5.36 -2.59 -5.04
N TYR A 126 6.64 -2.29 -4.75
CA TYR A 126 7.66 -2.14 -5.78
C TYR A 126 8.02 -3.47 -6.46
N GLU A 127 8.30 -4.52 -5.68
CA GLU A 127 8.81 -5.78 -6.24
C GLU A 127 7.76 -6.52 -7.09
N VAL A 128 6.47 -6.47 -6.72
CA VAL A 128 5.40 -6.98 -7.59
C VAL A 128 5.36 -6.19 -8.90
N GLY A 129 5.49 -4.87 -8.83
CA GLY A 129 5.58 -4.00 -10.01
C GLY A 129 6.74 -4.37 -10.93
N PHE A 130 7.96 -4.46 -10.38
CA PHE A 130 9.16 -4.81 -11.13
C PHE A 130 9.11 -6.21 -11.75
N ASN A 131 8.59 -7.21 -11.03
CA ASN A 131 8.61 -8.59 -11.51
C ASN A 131 7.53 -8.88 -12.55
N HIS A 132 6.40 -8.17 -12.54
CA HIS A 132 5.20 -8.60 -13.30
C HIS A 132 4.52 -7.53 -14.13
N PHE A 133 4.80 -6.23 -13.92
CA PHE A 133 4.01 -5.16 -14.55
C PHE A 133 4.87 -4.19 -15.36
N TRP A 134 5.96 -3.68 -14.79
CA TRP A 134 6.65 -2.55 -15.39
C TRP A 134 7.53 -2.94 -16.55
N LYS A 135 7.30 -2.26 -17.67
CA LYS A 135 8.08 -2.43 -18.90
C LYS A 135 9.13 -1.35 -18.98
N ALA A 136 10.39 -1.73 -19.17
CA ALA A 136 11.43 -0.80 -19.58
C ALA A 136 11.17 -0.31 -21.02
N PRO A 137 11.76 0.81 -21.44
CA PRO A 137 11.79 1.18 -22.86
C PRO A 137 12.46 0.07 -23.68
N GLN A 138 11.79 -0.39 -24.73
CA GLN A 138 12.28 -1.41 -25.66
C GLN A 138 11.72 -1.16 -27.06
N GLU A 139 12.18 -1.93 -28.05
CA GLU A 139 11.62 -1.84 -29.40
C GLU A 139 10.11 -2.07 -29.37
N GLY A 140 9.35 -1.13 -29.94
CA GLY A 140 7.89 -1.17 -29.97
C GLY A 140 7.16 -0.76 -28.68
N HIS A 141 7.86 -0.45 -27.59
CA HIS A 141 7.21 0.01 -26.35
C HIS A 141 8.03 1.11 -25.62
N PRO A 142 7.44 2.30 -25.36
CA PRO A 142 8.18 3.44 -24.80
C PRO A 142 8.54 3.30 -23.31
N GLY A 143 8.10 2.23 -22.65
CA GLY A 143 8.36 1.89 -21.25
C GLY A 143 7.47 2.64 -20.26
N ASP A 144 7.09 2.04 -19.14
CA ASP A 144 6.25 2.70 -18.13
C ASP A 144 6.98 3.87 -17.45
N MET A 145 6.21 4.82 -16.92
CA MET A 145 6.76 5.98 -16.19
C MET A 145 6.50 5.82 -14.71
N ILE A 146 7.55 5.55 -13.93
CA ILE A 146 7.43 5.26 -12.49
C ILE A 146 7.93 6.46 -11.68
N PHE A 147 6.99 7.18 -11.07
CA PHE A 147 7.26 8.24 -10.10
C PHE A 147 7.48 7.57 -8.74
N VAL A 148 8.72 7.11 -8.52
CA VAL A 148 9.17 6.46 -7.28
C VAL A 148 9.07 7.45 -6.12
N GLN A 149 8.56 7.03 -4.97
CA GLN A 149 8.55 7.86 -3.77
C GLN A 149 10.00 8.16 -3.33
N GLY A 150 10.36 9.43 -3.18
CA GLY A 150 11.75 9.85 -2.99
C GLY A 150 12.47 9.09 -1.87
N HIS A 151 11.86 8.99 -0.69
CA HIS A 151 12.43 8.29 0.46
C HIS A 151 12.55 6.76 0.32
N SER A 152 12.05 6.18 -0.78
CA SER A 152 12.22 4.77 -1.12
C SER A 152 13.41 4.52 -2.06
N SER A 153 14.19 5.55 -2.40
CA SER A 153 15.41 5.44 -3.22
C SER A 153 16.38 4.33 -2.76
N PRO A 154 16.57 4.04 -1.46
CA PRO A 154 17.50 3.00 -1.06
C PRO A 154 17.16 1.60 -1.60
N GLY A 155 15.87 1.30 -1.74
CA GLY A 155 15.40 0.04 -2.29
C GLY A 155 15.65 -0.09 -3.79
N VAL A 156 15.44 0.99 -4.55
CA VAL A 156 15.70 1.01 -5.99
C VAL A 156 17.19 0.84 -6.28
N TYR A 157 18.06 1.45 -5.48
CA TYR A 157 19.51 1.24 -5.60
C TYR A 157 19.92 -0.18 -5.19
N ALA A 158 19.34 -0.74 -4.13
CA ALA A 158 19.57 -2.13 -3.74
C ALA A 158 19.19 -3.09 -4.88
N ARG A 159 18.07 -2.83 -5.58
CA ARG A 159 17.66 -3.61 -6.75
C ARG A 159 18.61 -3.46 -7.92
N ALA A 160 18.97 -2.23 -8.27
CA ALA A 160 19.92 -1.96 -9.34
C ALA A 160 21.31 -2.60 -9.07
N TYR A 161 21.73 -2.73 -7.81
CA TYR A 161 22.94 -3.46 -7.44
C TYR A 161 22.82 -4.98 -7.66
N LEU A 162 21.66 -5.58 -7.31
CA LEU A 162 21.40 -6.99 -7.61
C LEU A 162 21.34 -7.25 -9.12
N GLU A 163 20.82 -6.30 -9.89
CA GLU A 163 20.78 -6.33 -11.36
C GLU A 163 22.13 -5.99 -12.01
N GLY A 164 23.18 -5.70 -11.23
CA GLY A 164 24.52 -5.39 -11.74
C GLY A 164 24.66 -4.01 -12.39
N ARG A 165 23.68 -3.11 -12.24
CA ARG A 165 23.69 -1.75 -12.80
C ARG A 165 24.39 -0.72 -11.91
N ILE A 166 24.60 -1.05 -10.63
CA ILE A 166 25.26 -0.20 -9.64
C ILE A 166 26.38 -1.01 -8.96
N SER A 167 27.53 -0.38 -8.75
CA SER A 167 28.69 -0.98 -8.09
C SER A 167 28.53 -1.00 -6.56
N GLU A 168 29.26 -1.87 -5.87
CA GLU A 168 29.30 -1.84 -4.41
C GLU A 168 29.87 -0.50 -3.89
N THR A 169 30.87 0.05 -4.58
CA THR A 169 31.49 1.33 -4.26
C THR A 169 30.46 2.46 -4.26
N GLN A 170 29.59 2.49 -5.27
CA GLN A 170 28.49 3.46 -5.34
C GLN A 170 27.52 3.33 -4.15
N LEU A 171 27.13 2.11 -3.76
CA LEU A 171 26.31 1.89 -2.56
C LEU A 171 27.00 2.41 -1.29
N ARG A 172 28.32 2.14 -1.12
CA ARG A 172 29.11 2.64 0.02
C ARG A 172 29.26 4.17 0.05
N ASN A 173 29.05 4.81 -1.10
CA ASN A 173 29.09 6.25 -1.28
C ASN A 173 27.67 6.87 -1.35
N PHE A 174 26.62 6.17 -0.92
CA PHE A 174 25.28 6.75 -0.83
C PHE A 174 25.30 8.11 -0.09
N ARG A 175 24.67 9.11 -0.72
CA ARG A 175 24.64 10.54 -0.31
C ARG A 175 25.99 11.26 -0.30
N GLN A 176 27.01 10.70 -0.95
CA GLN A 176 28.35 11.30 -1.11
C GLN A 176 28.72 11.39 -2.60
N GLU A 177 28.09 12.34 -3.29
CA GLU A 177 28.17 12.47 -4.76
C GLU A 177 29.39 13.27 -5.23
N VAL A 178 29.97 14.09 -4.35
CA VAL A 178 31.12 14.96 -4.69
C VAL A 178 32.42 14.16 -4.54
N THR A 179 33.08 13.88 -5.66
CA THR A 179 34.34 13.09 -5.72
C THR A 179 35.56 13.83 -5.17
N VAL A 180 35.50 15.17 -5.09
CA VAL A 180 36.60 16.04 -4.63
C VAL A 180 36.96 15.84 -3.13
N PHE A 181 36.15 15.08 -2.39
CA PHE A 181 36.41 14.71 -1.00
C PHE A 181 37.02 13.31 -0.82
N GLY A 182 37.66 12.75 -1.86
CA GLY A 182 38.46 11.52 -1.76
C GLY A 182 37.74 10.23 -2.16
N ASN A 183 36.58 10.32 -2.83
CA ASN A 183 35.91 9.14 -3.40
C ASN A 183 36.43 8.87 -4.82
N GLU A 184 36.84 7.62 -5.09
CA GLU A 184 37.30 7.19 -6.43
C GLU A 184 36.16 7.18 -7.46
N GLU A 185 34.93 6.92 -7.02
CA GLU A 185 33.71 6.91 -7.84
C GLU A 185 32.62 7.79 -7.18
N PRO A 186 31.88 8.62 -7.95
CA PRO A 186 30.77 9.39 -7.41
C PRO A 186 29.72 8.47 -6.79
N GLY A 187 29.20 8.88 -5.64
CA GLY A 187 28.15 8.17 -4.93
C GLY A 187 26.77 8.30 -5.56
N LEU A 188 25.78 7.79 -4.83
CA LEU A 188 24.38 7.80 -5.25
C LEU A 188 23.63 8.97 -4.62
N SER A 189 22.77 9.61 -5.41
CA SER A 189 21.92 10.69 -4.93
C SER A 189 21.01 10.27 -3.78
N SER A 190 20.65 11.24 -2.94
CA SER A 190 19.73 10.99 -1.82
C SER A 190 18.33 10.56 -2.30
N TYR A 191 17.86 11.13 -3.41
CA TYR A 191 16.51 10.98 -3.97
C TYR A 191 16.55 10.99 -5.50
N PRO A 192 15.40 10.79 -6.18
CA PRO A 192 15.31 10.90 -7.64
C PRO A 192 15.67 12.30 -8.16
N HIS A 193 16.93 12.47 -8.56
CA HIS A 193 17.45 13.72 -9.11
C HIS A 193 18.04 13.47 -10.50
N PRO A 194 17.26 13.61 -11.59
CA PRO A 194 17.75 13.40 -12.94
C PRO A 194 18.94 14.30 -13.31
N TRP A 195 19.04 15.50 -12.73
CA TRP A 195 20.19 16.37 -12.94
C TRP A 195 21.50 15.78 -12.38
N LEU A 196 21.43 15.08 -11.24
CA LEU A 196 22.60 14.48 -10.58
C LEU A 196 22.91 13.08 -11.11
N MET A 197 21.89 12.33 -11.51
CA MET A 197 22.02 10.98 -12.09
C MET A 197 21.18 10.86 -13.38
N PRO A 198 21.63 11.48 -14.50
CA PRO A 198 20.85 11.60 -15.74
C PRO A 198 20.56 10.27 -16.43
N ASP A 199 21.42 9.27 -16.24
CA ASP A 199 21.26 7.94 -16.82
C ASP A 199 20.54 6.95 -15.89
N PHE A 200 19.97 7.44 -14.79
CA PHE A 200 19.28 6.59 -13.80
C PHE A 200 17.88 7.11 -13.42
N TRP A 201 17.79 8.34 -12.93
CA TRP A 201 16.52 8.90 -12.45
C TRP A 201 15.80 9.69 -13.53
N GLN A 202 14.46 9.59 -13.55
CA GLN A 202 13.62 10.25 -14.56
C GLN A 202 12.74 11.38 -13.99
N PHE A 203 12.16 11.19 -12.80
CA PHE A 203 11.15 12.10 -12.23
C PHE A 203 11.51 12.48 -10.80
N PRO A 204 11.64 13.78 -10.46
CA PRO A 204 11.91 14.22 -9.10
C PRO A 204 10.63 14.23 -8.24
N THR A 205 10.65 13.56 -7.10
CA THR A 205 9.43 13.29 -6.30
C THR A 205 9.57 13.55 -4.81
N VAL A 206 10.75 13.93 -4.33
CA VAL A 206 10.98 14.08 -2.88
C VAL A 206 10.29 15.32 -2.29
N SER A 207 10.08 16.36 -3.09
CA SER A 207 9.20 17.46 -2.71
C SER A 207 7.76 16.96 -2.84
N MET A 208 7.19 16.54 -1.71
CA MET A 208 5.85 15.95 -1.61
C MET A 208 4.80 16.85 -2.26
N GLY A 209 3.77 16.24 -2.85
CA GLY A 209 2.70 16.95 -3.56
C GLY A 209 3.01 17.24 -5.04
N LEU A 210 4.29 17.48 -5.40
CA LEU A 210 4.64 17.69 -6.80
C LEU A 210 4.55 16.42 -7.64
N GLY A 211 4.96 15.28 -7.08
CA GLY A 211 4.89 13.96 -7.73
C GLY A 211 3.50 13.61 -8.30
N PRO A 212 2.43 13.62 -7.48
CA PRO A 212 1.08 13.30 -7.96
C PRO A 212 0.57 14.30 -9.01
N MET A 213 0.78 15.60 -8.80
CA MET A 213 0.37 16.61 -9.79
C MET A 213 1.10 16.43 -11.12
N MET A 214 2.43 16.27 -11.10
CA MET A 214 3.22 16.00 -12.31
C MET A 214 2.77 14.71 -12.99
N GLY A 215 2.48 13.66 -12.23
CA GLY A 215 1.98 12.38 -12.77
C GLY A 215 0.67 12.53 -13.53
N ILE A 216 -0.30 13.29 -12.99
CA ILE A 216 -1.57 13.60 -13.65
C ILE A 216 -1.32 14.28 -15.01
N TYR A 217 -0.53 15.35 -15.02
CA TYR A 217 -0.26 16.09 -16.26
C TYR A 217 0.64 15.32 -17.22
N GLN A 218 1.51 14.44 -16.72
CA GLN A 218 2.32 13.54 -17.55
C GLN A 218 1.44 12.52 -18.26
N ALA A 219 0.48 11.89 -17.57
CA ALA A 219 -0.47 10.96 -18.18
C ALA A 219 -1.34 11.65 -19.24
N ARG A 220 -1.81 12.88 -18.94
CA ARG A 220 -2.54 13.72 -19.89
C ARG A 220 -1.70 14.04 -21.12
N PHE A 221 -0.44 14.41 -20.92
CA PHE A 221 0.45 14.76 -22.01
C PHE A 221 0.73 13.56 -22.92
N GLN A 222 0.83 12.34 -22.36
CA GLN A 222 0.92 11.12 -23.19
C GLN A 222 -0.31 10.95 -24.08
N ARG A 223 -1.53 11.07 -23.52
CA ARG A 223 -2.77 11.02 -24.31
C ARG A 223 -2.82 12.12 -25.37
N TYR A 224 -2.33 13.30 -25.06
CA TYR A 224 -2.21 14.39 -26.03
C TYR A 224 -1.29 14.00 -27.21
N MET A 225 -0.09 13.45 -26.95
CA MET A 225 0.85 13.05 -28.00
C MET A 225 0.27 11.95 -28.90
N GLU A 226 -0.40 10.95 -28.31
CA GLU A 226 -1.10 9.88 -29.02
C GLU A 226 -2.26 10.42 -29.88
N ASN A 227 -3.11 11.28 -29.31
CA ASN A 227 -4.26 11.85 -30.00
C ASN A 227 -3.86 12.81 -31.13
N ARG A 228 -2.68 13.43 -31.02
CA ARG A 228 -2.09 14.27 -32.07
C ARG A 228 -1.32 13.50 -33.13
N GLY A 229 -1.19 12.18 -32.99
CA GLY A 229 -0.40 11.34 -33.91
C GLY A 229 1.10 11.62 -33.86
N LEU A 230 1.60 12.24 -32.79
CA LEU A 230 3.03 12.52 -32.60
C LEU A 230 3.79 11.30 -32.06
N THR A 231 3.07 10.41 -31.38
CA THR A 231 3.57 9.09 -30.95
C THR A 231 2.52 8.02 -31.25
N PRO A 232 2.94 6.77 -31.52
CA PRO A 232 2.00 5.66 -31.60
C PRO A 232 1.23 5.49 -30.28
N LYS A 233 -0.02 5.03 -30.36
CA LYS A 233 -0.76 4.59 -29.18
C LYS A 233 -0.04 3.42 -28.53
N SER A 234 0.02 3.41 -27.20
CA SER A 234 0.65 2.34 -26.42
C SER A 234 -0.17 1.97 -25.20
N ASP A 235 0.18 0.86 -24.55
CA ASP A 235 -0.35 0.46 -23.25
C ASP A 235 0.49 0.99 -22.07
N ARG A 236 1.42 1.93 -22.35
CA ARG A 236 2.24 2.63 -21.36
C ARG A 236 1.38 3.25 -20.26
N LYS A 237 1.75 3.01 -19.00
CA LYS A 237 1.13 3.66 -17.85
C LYS A 237 2.09 4.60 -17.10
N VAL A 238 1.49 5.58 -16.45
CA VAL A 238 2.12 6.47 -15.47
C VAL A 238 1.74 5.98 -14.08
N TRP A 239 2.73 5.57 -13.29
CA TRP A 239 2.58 5.06 -11.93
C TRP A 239 3.13 6.06 -10.93
N CYS A 240 2.30 6.53 -10.01
CA CYS A 240 2.71 7.45 -8.95
C CYS A 240 2.67 6.75 -7.59
N PHE A 241 3.83 6.63 -6.96
CA PHE A 241 3.97 6.07 -5.63
C PHE A 241 4.00 7.19 -4.60
N LEU A 242 3.00 7.18 -3.71
CA LEU A 242 2.70 8.28 -2.81
C LEU A 242 2.65 7.79 -1.36
N GLY A 243 2.93 8.69 -0.42
CA GLY A 243 2.64 8.47 0.99
C GLY A 243 1.21 8.90 1.34
N ASP A 244 0.56 8.23 2.30
CA ASP A 244 -0.70 8.73 2.86
C ASP A 244 -0.55 10.10 3.53
N GLY A 245 0.56 10.36 4.21
CA GLY A 245 0.87 11.68 4.75
C GLY A 245 1.18 12.76 3.70
N GLU A 246 1.66 12.37 2.52
CA GLU A 246 1.87 13.29 1.37
C GLU A 246 0.54 13.78 0.77
N MET A 247 -0.56 13.06 1.01
CA MET A 247 -1.88 13.45 0.54
C MET A 247 -2.47 14.65 1.28
N ASP A 248 -1.84 15.10 2.37
CA ASP A 248 -2.19 16.37 3.04
C ASP A 248 -1.71 17.60 2.24
N GLU A 249 -0.77 17.44 1.29
CA GLU A 249 -0.33 18.54 0.42
C GLU A 249 -1.45 18.95 -0.55
N PRO A 250 -1.77 20.25 -0.69
CA PRO A 250 -2.82 20.72 -1.61
C PRO A 250 -2.62 20.23 -3.04
N GLU A 251 -1.38 20.12 -3.50
CA GLU A 251 -1.00 19.66 -4.84
C GLU A 251 -1.35 18.19 -5.07
N SER A 252 -1.32 17.36 -4.03
CA SER A 252 -1.68 15.94 -4.09
C SER A 252 -3.16 15.73 -4.42
N MET A 253 -4.03 16.61 -3.91
CA MET A 253 -5.49 16.46 -4.01
C MET A 253 -6.14 17.45 -4.99
N GLY A 254 -5.52 18.60 -5.24
CA GLY A 254 -6.14 19.73 -5.93
C GLY A 254 -6.51 19.48 -7.40
N ALA A 255 -5.88 18.50 -8.05
CA ALA A 255 -6.09 18.20 -9.47
C ALA A 255 -6.77 16.84 -9.75
N ILE A 256 -7.26 16.12 -8.73
CA ILE A 256 -7.74 14.73 -8.91
C ILE A 256 -8.98 14.61 -9.81
N THR A 257 -9.74 15.69 -10.05
CA THR A 257 -10.88 15.65 -11.00
C THR A 257 -10.45 15.76 -12.46
N LEU A 258 -9.26 16.29 -12.76
CA LEU A 258 -8.73 16.40 -14.11
C LEU A 258 -8.58 15.05 -14.83
N PRO A 259 -7.92 14.03 -14.26
CA PRO A 259 -7.70 12.77 -14.97
C PRO A 259 -9.01 12.03 -15.27
N VAL A 260 -10.05 12.24 -14.47
CA VAL A 260 -11.39 11.67 -14.73
C VAL A 260 -12.06 12.37 -15.92
N ARG A 261 -12.03 13.71 -15.97
CA ARG A 261 -12.58 14.49 -17.11
C ARG A 261 -11.89 14.14 -18.44
N GLU A 262 -10.61 13.82 -18.39
CA GLU A 262 -9.77 13.50 -19.55
C GLU A 262 -9.71 11.99 -19.85
N GLY A 263 -10.42 11.15 -19.08
CA GLY A 263 -10.47 9.69 -19.29
C GLY A 263 -9.11 9.00 -19.18
N LEU A 264 -8.26 9.42 -18.24
CA LEU A 264 -6.86 8.96 -18.12
C LEU A 264 -6.74 7.59 -17.44
N ASP A 265 -7.16 6.53 -18.11
CA ASP A 265 -6.94 5.13 -17.71
C ASP A 265 -5.48 4.64 -17.84
N ASN A 266 -4.59 5.50 -18.35
CA ASN A 266 -3.14 5.32 -18.31
C ASN A 266 -2.49 5.85 -17.03
N LEU A 267 -3.27 6.34 -16.05
CA LEU A 267 -2.76 6.83 -14.77
C LEU A 267 -3.12 5.87 -13.63
N VAL A 268 -2.11 5.48 -12.85
CA VAL A 268 -2.27 4.68 -11.63
C VAL A 268 -1.59 5.38 -10.45
N PHE A 269 -2.36 5.69 -9.42
CA PHE A 269 -1.85 6.11 -8.12
C PHE A 269 -1.75 4.91 -7.19
N VAL A 270 -0.61 4.76 -6.52
CA VAL A 270 -0.38 3.76 -5.47
C VAL A 270 -0.04 4.50 -4.19
N ILE A 271 -1.01 4.63 -3.29
CA ILE A 271 -0.81 5.27 -2.00
C ILE A 271 -0.45 4.20 -0.97
N ASN A 272 0.74 4.35 -0.41
CA ASN A 272 1.24 3.52 0.67
C ASN A 272 0.65 3.99 2.01
N CYS A 273 -0.48 3.40 2.40
CA CYS A 273 -1.21 3.72 3.63
C CYS A 273 -0.62 2.96 4.83
N ASN A 274 0.54 3.41 5.30
CA ASN A 274 1.15 2.88 6.52
C ASN A 274 0.54 3.48 7.82
N LEU A 275 -0.38 4.44 7.65
CA LEU A 275 -1.16 5.18 8.64
C LEU A 275 -0.36 6.23 9.43
N GLN A 276 0.89 6.50 9.03
CA GLN A 276 1.82 7.38 9.74
C GLN A 276 2.51 8.39 8.79
N ARG A 277 2.62 9.63 9.26
CA ARG A 277 3.58 10.62 8.77
C ARG A 277 4.86 10.58 9.61
N LEU A 278 5.72 11.61 9.51
CA LEU A 278 6.97 11.68 10.27
C LEU A 278 6.73 11.55 11.79
N ASP A 279 5.85 12.40 12.33
CA ASP A 279 5.73 12.61 13.78
C ASP A 279 4.50 11.95 14.42
N GLY A 280 3.85 11.01 13.72
CA GLY A 280 2.71 10.26 14.25
C GLY A 280 1.71 9.83 13.18
N PRO A 281 0.52 9.37 13.59
CA PRO A 281 -0.54 8.98 12.66
C PRO A 281 -1.03 10.15 11.79
N VAL A 282 -1.46 9.86 10.56
CA VAL A 282 -2.06 10.88 9.67
C VAL A 282 -3.45 11.29 10.17
N ARG A 283 -4.29 10.31 10.53
CA ARG A 283 -5.63 10.49 11.10
C ARG A 283 -5.85 9.57 12.30
N GLY A 284 -5.17 9.83 13.43
CA GLY A 284 -5.22 8.93 14.60
C GLY A 284 -6.63 8.58 15.12
N ASN A 285 -7.53 9.56 15.14
CA ASN A 285 -8.94 9.40 15.57
C ASN A 285 -9.90 9.11 14.40
N GLY A 286 -9.37 8.91 13.19
CA GLY A 286 -10.12 8.69 11.98
C GLY A 286 -9.53 7.53 11.18
N LYS A 287 -9.80 7.53 9.87
CA LYS A 287 -9.39 6.46 8.94
C LYS A 287 -8.95 7.06 7.61
N ILE A 288 -7.64 7.27 7.43
CA ILE A 288 -7.10 7.96 6.24
C ILE A 288 -7.44 7.23 4.93
N ILE A 289 -7.45 5.90 4.95
CA ILE A 289 -7.83 5.08 3.79
C ILE A 289 -9.25 5.40 3.33
N GLN A 290 -10.16 5.61 4.28
CA GLN A 290 -11.56 5.88 3.99
C GLN A 290 -11.80 7.33 3.55
N GLU A 291 -11.07 8.28 4.12
CA GLU A 291 -11.05 9.68 3.67
C GLU A 291 -10.55 9.79 2.22
N LEU A 292 -9.49 9.06 1.88
CA LEU A 292 -8.97 9.00 0.52
C LEU A 292 -9.93 8.25 -0.41
N GLU A 293 -10.49 7.12 0.04
CA GLU A 293 -11.50 6.39 -0.73
C GLU A 293 -12.67 7.28 -1.11
N SER A 294 -13.26 8.00 -0.14
CA SER A 294 -14.39 8.89 -0.42
C SER A 294 -13.99 9.96 -1.42
N SER A 295 -12.90 10.67 -1.17
CA SER A 295 -12.45 11.79 -2.00
C SER A 295 -12.21 11.38 -3.46
N PHE A 296 -11.52 10.25 -3.67
CA PHE A 296 -11.21 9.77 -5.02
C PHE A 296 -12.42 9.13 -5.71
N ARG A 297 -13.27 8.38 -4.99
CA ARG A 297 -14.54 7.87 -5.56
C ARG A 297 -15.47 9.01 -5.94
N GLY A 298 -15.59 10.03 -5.09
CA GLY A 298 -16.35 11.24 -5.34
C GLY A 298 -15.83 12.04 -6.54
N ALA A 299 -14.51 12.01 -6.78
CA ALA A 299 -13.91 12.58 -7.99
C ALA A 299 -14.12 11.72 -9.26
N GLY A 300 -14.52 10.45 -9.13
CA GLY A 300 -14.81 9.52 -10.23
C GLY A 300 -13.70 8.53 -10.56
N TRP A 301 -12.74 8.31 -9.66
CA TRP A 301 -11.66 7.33 -9.87
C TRP A 301 -12.14 5.89 -9.66
N ASN A 302 -11.45 4.95 -10.30
CA ASN A 302 -11.49 3.55 -9.89
C ASN A 302 -10.66 3.37 -8.61
N VAL A 303 -11.27 2.98 -7.49
CA VAL A 303 -10.57 2.86 -6.20
C VAL A 303 -10.49 1.41 -5.75
N ILE A 304 -9.26 0.91 -5.62
CA ILE A 304 -8.93 -0.46 -5.20
C ILE A 304 -8.25 -0.43 -3.84
N LYS A 305 -8.89 -1.02 -2.84
CA LYS A 305 -8.36 -1.15 -1.48
C LYS A 305 -7.66 -2.49 -1.29
N VAL A 306 -6.45 -2.45 -0.76
CA VAL A 306 -5.61 -3.61 -0.42
C VAL A 306 -5.30 -3.55 1.08
N ILE A 307 -6.26 -4.02 1.89
CA ILE A 307 -6.31 -3.80 3.34
C ILE A 307 -5.78 -4.98 4.14
N TRP A 308 -6.19 -6.20 3.79
CA TRP A 308 -5.94 -7.42 4.57
C TRP A 308 -5.20 -8.46 3.74
N GLY A 309 -4.16 -9.07 4.31
CA GLY A 309 -3.43 -10.16 3.66
C GLY A 309 -4.18 -11.49 3.73
N SER A 310 -3.69 -12.49 3.00
CA SER A 310 -4.35 -13.78 2.79
C SER A 310 -4.58 -14.58 4.08
N ARG A 311 -3.84 -14.28 5.16
CA ARG A 311 -4.04 -14.90 6.47
C ARG A 311 -5.38 -14.51 7.12
N TRP A 312 -6.00 -13.43 6.69
CA TRP A 312 -7.34 -13.02 7.14
C TRP A 312 -8.46 -13.73 6.38
N ASP A 313 -8.20 -14.26 5.18
CA ASP A 313 -9.24 -14.85 4.33
C ASP A 313 -10.02 -15.97 5.05
N PRO A 314 -9.38 -16.92 5.79
CA PRO A 314 -10.12 -17.96 6.51
C PRO A 314 -10.99 -17.42 7.66
N LEU A 315 -10.61 -16.29 8.28
CA LEU A 315 -11.40 -15.67 9.35
C LEU A 315 -12.60 -14.92 8.75
N LEU A 316 -12.38 -14.17 7.66
CA LEU A 316 -13.44 -13.46 6.95
C LEU A 316 -14.46 -14.41 6.30
N ALA A 317 -14.04 -15.60 5.88
CA ALA A 317 -14.93 -16.65 5.37
C ALA A 317 -15.79 -17.29 6.48
N LYS A 318 -15.35 -17.23 7.74
CA LYS A 318 -16.09 -17.72 8.92
C LYS A 318 -16.97 -16.65 9.57
N ASP A 319 -16.90 -15.41 9.09
CA ASP A 319 -17.62 -14.26 9.65
C ASP A 319 -19.09 -14.22 9.19
N ASN A 320 -19.85 -15.26 9.53
CA ASN A 320 -21.25 -15.41 9.10
C ASN A 320 -22.17 -14.34 9.70
N GLN A 321 -21.79 -13.75 10.82
CA GLN A 321 -22.56 -12.72 11.52
C GLN A 321 -22.09 -11.29 11.16
N GLY A 322 -21.05 -11.15 10.34
CA GLY A 322 -20.49 -9.84 9.97
C GLY A 322 -19.78 -9.10 11.11
N LEU A 323 -19.58 -9.72 12.28
CA LEU A 323 -18.97 -9.09 13.46
C LEU A 323 -17.51 -8.76 13.24
N LEU A 324 -16.76 -9.59 12.49
CA LEU A 324 -15.36 -9.30 12.20
C LEU A 324 -15.26 -8.08 11.28
N ARG A 325 -16.10 -8.04 10.24
CA ARG A 325 -16.21 -6.87 9.35
C ARG A 325 -16.60 -5.61 10.12
N LYS A 326 -17.57 -5.72 11.03
CA LYS A 326 -17.99 -4.63 11.92
C LYS A 326 -16.82 -4.15 12.78
N ARG A 327 -16.08 -5.05 13.44
CA ARG A 327 -14.93 -4.67 14.25
C ARG A 327 -13.83 -3.99 13.43
N MET A 328 -13.58 -4.48 12.21
CA MET A 328 -12.62 -3.85 11.29
C MET A 328 -13.03 -2.43 10.90
N GLU A 329 -14.32 -2.20 10.74
CA GLU A 329 -14.92 -0.90 10.43
C GLU A 329 -14.82 0.08 11.61
N GLU A 330 -15.14 -0.38 12.82
CA GLU A 330 -15.09 0.43 14.06
C GLU A 330 -13.68 0.92 14.42
N CYS A 331 -12.65 0.12 14.11
CA CYS A 331 -11.29 0.48 14.50
C CYS A 331 -10.76 1.71 13.77
N VAL A 332 -10.30 2.70 14.52
CA VAL A 332 -9.61 3.89 13.98
C VAL A 332 -8.12 3.60 13.71
N ASP A 333 -7.47 4.45 12.94
CA ASP A 333 -6.06 4.26 12.58
C ASP A 333 -5.14 4.19 13.80
N GLY A 334 -5.41 4.98 14.84
CA GLY A 334 -4.66 4.95 16.11
C GLY A 334 -4.71 3.58 16.80
N GLU A 335 -5.88 2.94 16.85
CA GLU A 335 -6.02 1.58 17.36
C GLU A 335 -5.25 0.58 16.49
N TYR A 336 -5.33 0.70 15.16
CA TYR A 336 -4.58 -0.16 14.25
C TYR A 336 -3.06 -0.04 14.38
N GLN A 337 -2.56 1.15 14.72
CA GLN A 337 -1.14 1.33 15.05
C GLN A 337 -0.81 0.65 16.38
N ASN A 338 -1.64 0.79 17.41
CA ASN A 338 -1.44 0.10 18.69
C ASN A 338 -1.43 -1.42 18.55
N PHE A 339 -2.32 -2.02 17.75
CA PHE A 339 -2.33 -3.47 17.53
C PHE A 339 -1.06 -3.99 16.82
N LYS A 340 -0.31 -3.13 16.13
CA LYS A 340 0.95 -3.51 15.47
C LYS A 340 2.20 -3.13 16.26
N ALA A 341 2.10 -2.14 17.14
CA ALA A 341 3.17 -1.80 18.09
C ALA A 341 3.23 -2.79 19.28
N ASN A 342 2.14 -3.48 19.58
CA ASN A 342 2.04 -4.49 20.65
C ASN A 342 2.05 -5.93 20.10
N ASP A 343 1.98 -6.90 21.01
CA ASP A 343 2.00 -8.33 20.68
C ASP A 343 0.63 -8.90 20.29
N GLY A 344 0.60 -10.19 19.97
CA GLY A 344 -0.62 -10.89 19.60
C GLY A 344 -1.62 -11.07 20.75
N GLU A 345 -1.18 -11.07 22.01
CA GLU A 345 -2.08 -11.16 23.16
C GLU A 345 -2.84 -9.84 23.37
N TYR A 346 -2.16 -8.71 23.17
CA TYR A 346 -2.81 -7.40 23.12
C TYR A 346 -3.88 -7.36 22.02
N ALA A 347 -3.55 -7.81 20.81
CA ALA A 347 -4.52 -7.87 19.71
C ALA A 347 -5.68 -8.85 20.02
N ARG A 348 -5.40 -10.01 20.63
CA ARG A 348 -6.44 -10.95 21.08
C ARG A 348 -7.42 -10.27 22.04
N ARG A 349 -6.91 -9.53 23.02
CA ARG A 349 -7.74 -8.87 24.05
C ARG A 349 -8.49 -7.65 23.52
N GLU A 350 -7.81 -6.75 22.81
CA GLU A 350 -8.36 -5.43 22.47
C GLU A 350 -9.09 -5.39 21.12
N PHE A 351 -8.67 -6.22 20.15
CA PHE A 351 -9.33 -6.32 18.86
C PHE A 351 -10.42 -7.40 18.88
N PHE A 352 -10.01 -8.66 19.12
CA PHE A 352 -10.93 -9.80 19.09
C PHE A 352 -11.78 -9.90 20.37
N GLY A 353 -11.26 -9.51 21.54
CA GLY A 353 -11.99 -9.52 22.81
C GLY A 353 -13.09 -8.48 22.95
N LYS A 354 -13.27 -7.60 21.94
CA LYS A 354 -14.37 -6.63 21.89
C LYS A 354 -15.74 -7.33 21.84
N TYR A 355 -15.81 -8.48 21.18
CA TYR A 355 -17.01 -9.30 21.01
C TYR A 355 -16.69 -10.75 21.40
N PRO A 356 -17.49 -11.40 22.28
CA PRO A 356 -17.25 -12.79 22.69
C PRO A 356 -17.09 -13.77 21.52
N GLU A 357 -17.84 -13.56 20.44
CA GLU A 357 -17.82 -14.36 19.22
C GLU A 357 -16.49 -14.23 18.47
N LEU A 358 -15.92 -13.03 18.43
CA LEU A 358 -14.62 -12.79 17.81
C LEU A 358 -13.49 -13.36 18.66
N GLN A 359 -13.60 -13.30 19.99
CA GLN A 359 -12.67 -13.95 20.89
C GLN A 359 -12.69 -15.47 20.70
N ALA A 360 -13.89 -16.06 20.57
CA ALA A 360 -14.06 -17.48 20.27
C ALA A 360 -13.49 -17.85 18.88
N MET A 361 -13.65 -16.98 17.88
CA MET A 361 -13.15 -17.18 16.52
C MET A 361 -11.62 -17.41 16.46
N VAL A 362 -10.87 -16.76 17.36
CA VAL A 362 -9.40 -16.89 17.45
C VAL A 362 -8.92 -17.70 18.65
N ALA A 363 -9.82 -18.41 19.35
CA ALA A 363 -9.48 -19.14 20.58
C ALA A 363 -8.38 -20.19 20.37
N SER A 364 -8.36 -20.85 19.20
CA SER A 364 -7.36 -21.86 18.85
C SER A 364 -6.07 -21.27 18.26
N MET A 365 -6.02 -19.97 17.97
CA MET A 365 -4.82 -19.33 17.46
C MET A 365 -3.90 -18.97 18.62
N SER A 366 -2.60 -19.19 18.48
CA SER A 366 -1.57 -18.66 19.36
C SER A 366 -1.41 -17.14 19.20
N ALA A 367 -0.80 -16.47 20.18
CA ALA A 367 -0.47 -15.04 20.06
C ALA A 367 0.41 -14.78 18.83
N GLU A 368 1.36 -15.66 18.55
CA GLU A 368 2.24 -15.50 17.39
C GLU A 368 1.46 -15.59 16.07
N GLU A 369 0.49 -16.50 15.94
CA GLU A 369 -0.37 -16.59 14.77
C GLU A 369 -1.24 -15.33 14.59
N ILE A 370 -1.79 -14.80 15.68
CA ILE A 370 -2.55 -13.53 15.67
C ILE A 370 -1.63 -12.38 15.24
N GLN A 371 -0.40 -12.31 15.77
CA GLN A 371 0.57 -11.28 15.42
C GLN A 371 0.95 -11.32 13.93
N ARG A 372 1.05 -12.55 13.37
CA ARG A 372 1.36 -12.82 11.96
C ARG A 372 0.23 -12.45 10.99
N LEU A 373 -0.99 -12.16 11.45
CA LEU A 373 -2.06 -11.62 10.60
C LEU A 373 -1.61 -10.31 9.95
N ASN A 374 -1.35 -10.33 8.64
CA ASN A 374 -0.68 -9.26 7.91
C ASN A 374 -1.64 -8.24 7.29
N ARG A 375 -1.13 -7.05 6.99
CA ARG A 375 -1.83 -6.03 6.19
C ARG A 375 -1.66 -6.34 4.70
N GLY A 376 -2.64 -5.97 3.88
CA GLY A 376 -2.74 -6.37 2.48
C GLY A 376 -1.56 -5.92 1.61
N GLY A 377 -1.01 -4.74 1.86
CA GLY A 377 0.16 -4.24 1.11
C GLY A 377 1.45 -5.01 1.38
N HIS A 378 1.45 -5.97 2.33
CA HIS A 378 2.53 -6.94 2.57
C HIS A 378 2.22 -8.34 2.03
N ASP A 379 1.17 -8.47 1.22
CA ASP A 379 0.78 -9.72 0.58
C ASP A 379 0.84 -9.56 -0.94
N ALA A 380 1.83 -10.19 -1.55
CA ALA A 380 2.07 -10.10 -2.99
C ALA A 380 0.87 -10.55 -3.83
N LEU A 381 0.06 -11.52 -3.35
CA LEU A 381 -1.11 -11.99 -4.08
C LEU A 381 -2.19 -10.88 -4.15
N LYS A 382 -2.38 -10.16 -3.03
CA LYS A 382 -3.35 -9.06 -2.95
C LYS A 382 -2.89 -7.84 -3.75
N VAL A 383 -1.59 -7.53 -3.70
CA VAL A 383 -0.99 -6.44 -4.47
C VAL A 383 -1.04 -6.74 -5.96
N TYR A 384 -0.69 -7.96 -6.38
CA TYR A 384 -0.78 -8.39 -7.77
C TYR A 384 -2.20 -8.29 -8.32
N ALA A 385 -3.19 -8.74 -7.56
CA ALA A 385 -4.60 -8.62 -7.96
C ALA A 385 -5.00 -7.15 -8.22
N ALA A 386 -4.59 -6.24 -7.33
CA ALA A 386 -4.87 -4.82 -7.51
C ALA A 386 -4.15 -4.22 -8.72
N TYR A 387 -2.91 -4.63 -9.00
CA TYR A 387 -2.15 -4.14 -10.16
C TYR A 387 -2.73 -4.71 -11.46
N ALA A 388 -3.12 -5.99 -11.47
CA ALA A 388 -3.79 -6.62 -12.60
C ALA A 388 -5.13 -5.94 -12.95
N GLU A 389 -5.91 -5.56 -11.93
CA GLU A 389 -7.12 -4.76 -12.11
C GLU A 389 -6.80 -3.34 -12.62
N ALA A 390 -5.78 -2.67 -12.07
CA ALA A 390 -5.36 -1.34 -12.53
C ALA A 390 -4.80 -1.31 -13.96
N MET A 391 -4.35 -2.47 -14.48
CA MET A 391 -3.95 -2.61 -15.87
C MET A 391 -5.13 -2.64 -16.84
N GLN A 392 -6.35 -2.92 -16.36
CA GLN A 392 -7.54 -2.89 -17.21
C GLN A 392 -7.85 -1.46 -17.69
N ASN A 393 -8.19 -1.31 -18.96
CA ASN A 393 -8.58 -0.02 -19.54
C ASN A 393 -10.08 0.17 -19.34
N ASN A 394 -10.45 0.93 -18.33
CA ASN A 394 -11.85 1.20 -17.96
C ASN A 394 -12.25 2.68 -18.18
N GLY A 395 -11.42 3.45 -18.89
CA GLY A 395 -11.65 4.86 -19.19
C GLY A 395 -11.54 5.80 -17.98
N ARG A 396 -11.01 5.34 -16.84
CA ARG A 396 -10.84 6.14 -15.61
C ARG A 396 -9.45 5.92 -15.01
N PRO A 397 -8.87 6.93 -14.36
CA PRO A 397 -7.66 6.74 -13.57
C PRO A 397 -7.92 5.78 -12.40
N THR A 398 -6.91 5.02 -12.01
CA THR A 398 -7.01 4.06 -10.91
C THR A 398 -6.20 4.51 -9.70
N LEU A 399 -6.81 4.42 -8.51
CA LEU A 399 -6.17 4.59 -7.22
C LEU A 399 -6.11 3.23 -6.52
N ILE A 400 -4.92 2.89 -6.02
CA ILE A 400 -4.67 1.75 -5.15
C ILE A 400 -4.31 2.27 -3.76
N LEU A 401 -5.14 1.90 -2.77
CA LEU A 401 -4.93 2.20 -1.35
C LEU A 401 -4.35 0.95 -0.67
N ALA A 402 -3.03 0.90 -0.51
CA ALA A 402 -2.34 -0.25 0.05
C ALA A 402 -2.05 -0.05 1.53
N LYS A 403 -2.75 -0.80 2.40
CA LYS A 403 -2.50 -0.78 3.84
C LYS A 403 -1.21 -1.53 4.15
N THR A 404 -0.19 -0.84 4.66
CA THR A 404 1.13 -1.42 5.00
C THR A 404 1.51 -1.13 6.44
N VAL A 405 2.73 -1.45 6.86
CA VAL A 405 3.28 -1.18 8.19
C VAL A 405 4.58 -0.40 8.00
N LYS A 406 4.71 0.78 8.61
CA LYS A 406 5.94 1.55 8.58
C LYS A 406 7.06 0.77 9.28
N GLY A 407 8.25 0.70 8.67
CA GLY A 407 9.37 -0.07 9.24
C GLY A 407 9.12 -1.57 9.28
N TYR A 408 8.33 -2.11 8.35
CA TYR A 408 8.00 -3.54 8.32
C TYR A 408 9.26 -4.41 8.31
N GLY A 409 9.33 -5.32 9.28
CA GLY A 409 10.46 -6.22 9.47
C GLY A 409 11.66 -5.65 10.21
N MET A 410 11.58 -4.41 10.71
CA MET A 410 12.61 -3.84 11.59
C MET A 410 12.45 -4.26 13.05
N GLY A 411 11.40 -5.01 13.41
CA GLY A 411 11.19 -5.52 14.77
C GLY A 411 11.12 -4.39 15.81
N ALA A 412 11.79 -4.58 16.96
CA ALA A 412 11.87 -3.59 18.02
C ALA A 412 12.56 -2.29 17.58
N ALA A 413 13.36 -2.34 16.51
CA ALA A 413 14.09 -1.21 15.93
C ALA A 413 13.21 -0.27 15.07
N GLY A 414 11.89 -0.21 15.33
CA GLY A 414 11.01 0.75 14.67
C GLY A 414 9.85 0.16 13.87
N GLN A 415 9.49 -1.13 14.01
CA GLN A 415 8.25 -1.56 13.35
C GLN A 415 7.03 -0.89 14.02
N ALA A 416 6.25 -0.14 13.24
CA ALA A 416 5.05 0.59 13.69
C ALA A 416 5.28 1.68 14.77
N GLN A 417 6.51 2.07 15.08
CA GLN A 417 6.81 3.12 16.06
C GLN A 417 6.82 4.52 15.41
N ASN A 418 6.61 5.58 16.20
CA ASN A 418 6.65 6.95 15.68
C ASN A 418 8.09 7.39 15.33
N THR A 419 9.07 7.00 16.16
CA THR A 419 10.50 7.33 16.01
C THR A 419 11.18 6.69 14.80
N THR A 420 10.54 5.68 14.20
CA THR A 420 11.05 4.86 13.09
C THR A 420 11.60 5.68 11.92
N HIS A 421 10.99 6.84 11.63
CA HIS A 421 11.46 7.69 10.53
C HIS A 421 12.83 8.34 10.84
N GLN A 422 13.13 8.55 12.12
CA GLN A 422 14.38 9.11 12.62
C GLN A 422 15.39 8.03 13.05
N GLN A 423 15.01 6.75 12.99
CA GLN A 423 15.88 5.63 13.37
C GLN A 423 16.92 5.36 12.27
N LYS A 424 17.98 6.17 12.31
CA LYS A 424 19.13 6.16 11.39
C LYS A 424 20.26 5.23 11.86
N LYS A 425 20.18 4.73 13.10
CA LYS A 425 21.14 3.80 13.71
C LYS A 425 20.41 2.54 14.14
N LEU A 426 20.96 1.40 13.74
CA LEU A 426 20.57 0.09 14.24
C LEU A 426 21.69 -0.41 15.15
N SER A 427 21.33 -0.93 16.32
CA SER A 427 22.29 -1.61 17.19
C SER A 427 22.75 -2.93 16.54
N LYS A 428 23.82 -3.52 17.06
CA LYS A 428 24.28 -4.84 16.60
C LYS A 428 23.18 -5.90 16.74
N ASP A 429 22.43 -5.86 17.85
CA ASP A 429 21.33 -6.79 18.10
C ASP A 429 20.19 -6.58 17.10
N ASP A 430 19.89 -5.33 16.72
CA ASP A 430 18.90 -5.03 15.68
C ASP A 430 19.33 -5.57 14.30
N LEU A 431 20.62 -5.47 13.98
CA LEU A 431 21.19 -5.98 12.74
C LEU A 431 21.13 -7.51 12.68
N VAL A 432 21.46 -8.19 13.78
CA VAL A 432 21.32 -9.65 13.95
C VAL A 432 19.85 -10.06 13.80
N ALA A 433 18.94 -9.38 14.51
CA ALA A 433 17.51 -9.68 14.44
C ALA A 433 16.94 -9.48 13.02
N PHE A 434 17.37 -8.44 12.31
CA PHE A 434 16.96 -8.19 10.93
C PHE A 434 17.50 -9.29 10.00
N ARG A 435 18.78 -9.64 10.13
CA ARG A 435 19.42 -10.73 9.37
C ARG A 435 18.66 -12.04 9.55
N ASP A 436 18.41 -12.42 10.81
CA ASP A 436 17.77 -13.68 11.17
C ASP A 436 16.32 -13.73 10.69
N ARG A 437 15.59 -12.62 10.82
CA ARG A 437 14.20 -12.53 10.33
C ARG A 437 14.07 -12.81 8.84
N PHE A 438 15.05 -12.36 8.04
CA PHE A 438 15.05 -12.47 6.59
C PHE A 438 15.99 -13.58 6.08
N ASN A 439 16.51 -14.43 6.97
CA ASN A 439 17.45 -15.50 6.69
C ASN A 439 18.58 -15.04 5.73
N ILE A 440 19.24 -13.92 6.04
CA ILE A 440 20.32 -13.38 5.20
C ILE A 440 21.59 -14.22 5.45
N PRO A 441 22.32 -14.67 4.41
CA PRO A 441 23.53 -15.51 4.54
C PRO A 441 24.75 -14.68 4.95
N VAL A 442 24.70 -14.06 6.13
CA VAL A 442 25.78 -13.27 6.73
C VAL A 442 26.10 -13.85 8.10
N SER A 443 27.34 -14.30 8.31
CA SER A 443 27.73 -14.89 9.60
C SER A 443 27.75 -13.86 10.74
N ASP A 444 27.67 -14.31 11.99
CA ASP A 444 27.84 -13.44 13.17
C ASP A 444 29.17 -12.68 13.16
N ALA A 445 30.23 -13.30 12.60
CA ALA A 445 31.54 -12.68 12.48
C ALA A 445 31.57 -11.52 11.47
N GLN A 446 30.71 -11.56 10.45
CA GLN A 446 30.63 -10.56 9.38
C GLN A 446 29.59 -9.47 9.64
N ILE A 447 28.78 -9.60 10.70
CA ILE A 447 27.65 -8.69 10.92
C ILE A 447 28.10 -7.24 11.09
N ASP A 448 29.27 -7.01 11.69
CA ASP A 448 29.79 -5.65 11.92
C ASP A 448 30.26 -5.01 10.61
N ASP A 449 30.71 -5.79 9.63
CA ASP A 449 31.12 -5.29 8.31
C ASP A 449 29.94 -4.89 7.43
N LEU A 450 28.73 -5.36 7.76
CA LEU A 450 27.50 -5.17 6.97
C LEU A 450 27.73 -5.39 5.46
N PRO A 451 28.17 -6.60 5.04
CA PRO A 451 28.42 -6.86 3.63
C PRO A 451 27.12 -6.75 2.83
N PHE A 452 27.22 -6.21 1.62
CA PHE A 452 26.13 -6.31 0.65
C PHE A 452 26.06 -7.75 0.13
N VAL A 453 24.84 -8.22 -0.14
CA VAL A 453 24.59 -9.61 -0.57
C VAL A 453 24.04 -9.65 -1.99
N LYS A 454 24.38 -10.70 -2.74
CA LYS A 454 23.83 -11.00 -4.07
C LYS A 454 23.39 -12.48 -4.12
N PRO A 455 22.43 -12.83 -5.00
CA PRO A 455 22.25 -14.23 -5.40
C PRO A 455 23.54 -14.77 -6.00
N GLU A 456 23.85 -16.05 -5.73
CA GLU A 456 24.95 -16.78 -6.38
C GLU A 456 24.66 -17.10 -7.85
#